data_AF-A0AA37LYI3-F1
#
_entry.id   AF-A0AA37LYI3-F1
#
_cell.length_a   1.000
_cell.length_b   1.000
_cell.length_c   1.000
_cell.angle_alpha   90.00
_cell.angle_beta   90.00
_cell.angle_gamma   90.00
#
_symmetry.space_group_name_H-M   'P 1'
#
loop_
_entity.id
_entity.type
_entity.pdbx_description
1 polymer ?
#
loop_
_entity_poly.entity_id
_entity_poly.type
_entity_poly.pdbx_seq_one_letter_code
_entity_poly.pdbx_strand_id
1 'polypeptide(L)'
;MKSLNVEVEMKSLGQEPGTDLQLPPLILGRYGSDPTKPTILVYSHYDVQPATKEDGWMHEPWELTEQDGKLYGRGTSDDKGPLLGWLNMIEAFQKADIAVPANLIFCFEGMEENGSTGLLAALEEESLAYFADVDCVCITDTIWAGSKRPSVTHGLRGVLFYIITITGATADAHSGLFGGHISEPMTDMVRVMSSLVDSSGKLLVDGVYDDVMPVSAEDRDKYRNMKLSKEDLSGGLNARSLHKKVEDIIISR
;
A
#
# COMPACT_ATOMS: atom_id res chain seq x y z
N MET A 1 12.95 1.32 -18.93
CA MET A 1 14.10 0.58 -18.33
C MET A 1 15.16 0.25 -19.36
N LYS A 2 14.95 -0.65 -20.32
CA LYS A 2 15.98 -1.01 -21.33
C LYS A 2 16.55 0.17 -22.13
N SER A 3 15.71 1.15 -22.49
CA SER A 3 16.14 2.39 -23.15
C SER A 3 17.07 3.27 -22.31
N LEU A 4 17.10 3.06 -20.99
CA LEU A 4 17.96 3.76 -20.03
C LEU A 4 19.18 2.91 -19.65
N ASN A 5 19.50 1.87 -20.41
CA ASN A 5 20.60 0.92 -20.14
C ASN A 5 20.43 0.16 -18.81
N VAL A 6 19.18 -0.07 -18.38
CA VAL A 6 18.87 -1.01 -17.30
C VAL A 6 18.75 -2.40 -17.91
N GLU A 7 19.53 -3.36 -17.42
CA GLU A 7 19.36 -4.78 -17.71
C GLU A 7 18.06 -5.26 -17.07
N VAL A 8 17.19 -5.96 -17.80
CA VAL A 8 15.85 -6.32 -17.29
C VAL A 8 15.56 -7.79 -17.54
N GLU A 9 15.13 -8.45 -16.47
CA GLU A 9 14.58 -9.79 -16.44
C GLU A 9 13.13 -9.75 -15.94
N MET A 10 12.26 -10.60 -16.50
CA MET A 10 10.90 -10.81 -16.02
C MET A 10 10.83 -12.21 -15.44
N LYS A 11 10.87 -12.31 -14.11
CA LYS A 11 10.79 -13.58 -13.38
C LYS A 11 9.33 -13.97 -13.22
N SER A 12 8.98 -15.18 -13.61
CA SER A 12 7.63 -15.73 -13.39
C SER A 12 7.41 -15.98 -11.91
N LEU A 13 6.25 -15.57 -11.39
CA LEU A 13 5.80 -15.89 -10.03
C LEU A 13 4.89 -17.13 -9.99
N GLY A 14 4.63 -17.76 -11.14
CA GLY A 14 3.77 -18.94 -11.25
C GLY A 14 2.29 -18.58 -11.45
N GLN A 15 1.41 -19.46 -10.97
CA GLN A 15 -0.05 -19.33 -11.11
C GLN A 15 -0.68 -18.72 -9.87
N GLU A 16 -1.75 -17.95 -10.07
CA GLU A 16 -2.54 -17.44 -8.97
C GLU A 16 -3.31 -18.60 -8.30
N PRO A 17 -3.24 -18.75 -6.96
CA PRO A 17 -3.91 -19.84 -6.28
C PRO A 17 -5.42 -19.88 -6.53
N GLY A 18 -5.90 -21.04 -7.00
CA GLY A 18 -7.34 -21.27 -7.23
C GLY A 18 -7.86 -20.79 -8.59
N THR A 19 -6.99 -20.31 -9.48
CA THR A 19 -7.33 -19.90 -10.85
C THR A 19 -6.45 -20.61 -11.89
N ASP A 20 -6.74 -20.42 -13.18
CA ASP A 20 -5.88 -20.82 -14.30
C ASP A 20 -5.00 -19.66 -14.81
N LEU A 21 -5.02 -18.52 -14.10
CA LEU A 21 -4.30 -17.30 -14.48
C LEU A 21 -2.84 -17.37 -14.01
N GLN A 22 -1.96 -16.79 -14.82
CA GLN A 22 -0.57 -16.55 -14.43
C GLN A 22 -0.48 -15.26 -13.62
N LEU A 23 0.31 -15.29 -12.54
CA LEU A 23 0.64 -14.09 -11.80
C LEU A 23 1.43 -13.12 -12.71
N PRO A 24 1.22 -11.80 -12.56
CA PRO A 24 2.08 -10.81 -13.18
C PRO A 24 3.55 -11.05 -12.81
N PRO A 25 4.50 -10.89 -13.75
CA PRO A 25 5.89 -11.20 -13.47
C PRO A 25 6.51 -10.18 -12.50
N LEU A 26 7.48 -10.65 -11.73
CA LEU A 26 8.40 -9.78 -11.01
C LEU A 26 9.40 -9.21 -12.01
N ILE A 27 9.46 -7.88 -12.13
CA ILE A 27 10.42 -7.20 -12.99
C ILE A 27 11.67 -6.93 -12.17
N LEU A 28 12.75 -7.64 -12.51
CA LEU A 28 14.07 -7.43 -11.94
C LEU A 28 14.90 -6.59 -12.90
N GLY A 29 15.42 -5.47 -12.41
CA GLY A 29 16.23 -4.54 -13.19
C GLY A 29 17.59 -4.30 -12.55
N ARG A 30 18.66 -4.20 -13.33
CA ARG A 30 19.98 -3.81 -12.83
C ARG A 30 20.57 -2.66 -13.64
N TYR A 31 21.02 -1.62 -12.94
CA TYR A 31 21.70 -0.47 -13.50
C TYR A 31 23.05 -0.28 -12.82
N GLY A 32 24.11 -0.60 -13.54
CA GLY A 32 25.48 -0.56 -13.01
C GLY A 32 25.86 -1.78 -12.17
N SER A 33 27.17 -1.96 -12.02
CA SER A 33 27.80 -3.05 -11.27
C SER A 33 29.18 -2.63 -10.76
N ASP A 34 29.37 -1.33 -10.51
CA ASP A 34 30.63 -0.77 -10.03
C ASP A 34 30.86 -1.17 -8.57
N PRO A 35 31.88 -2.00 -8.26
CA PRO A 35 32.11 -2.51 -6.91
C PRO A 35 32.58 -1.42 -5.93
N THR A 36 32.85 -0.20 -6.42
CA THR A 36 33.23 0.95 -5.58
C THR A 36 32.04 1.79 -5.13
N LYS A 37 30.85 1.52 -5.68
CA LYS A 37 29.60 2.22 -5.37
C LYS A 37 28.69 1.35 -4.51
N PRO A 38 27.86 1.95 -3.64
CA PRO A 38 26.82 1.21 -2.95
C PRO A 38 25.76 0.71 -3.97
N THR A 39 25.15 -0.42 -3.67
CA THR A 39 24.02 -0.98 -4.43
C THR A 39 22.73 -0.77 -3.66
N ILE A 40 21.79 -0.03 -4.28
CA ILE A 40 20.48 0.28 -3.69
C ILE A 40 19.43 -0.55 -4.42
N LEU A 41 18.67 -1.36 -3.67
CA LEU A 41 17.46 -2.00 -4.15
C LEU A 41 16.29 -1.02 -4.03
N VAL A 42 15.59 -0.79 -5.12
CA VAL A 42 14.36 0.00 -5.20
C VAL A 42 13.19 -0.95 -5.42
N TYR A 43 12.28 -1.00 -4.46
CA TYR A 43 11.01 -1.71 -4.60
C TYR A 43 9.88 -0.73 -4.90
N SER A 44 8.94 -1.18 -5.73
CA SER A 44 7.74 -0.46 -6.17
C SER A 44 6.77 -1.47 -6.79
N HIS A 45 5.54 -1.06 -7.07
CA HIS A 45 4.57 -1.91 -7.75
C HIS A 45 3.90 -1.19 -8.93
N TYR A 46 3.44 -1.96 -9.92
CA TYR A 46 2.87 -1.42 -11.16
C TYR A 46 1.38 -1.70 -11.34
N ASP A 47 0.82 -2.59 -10.52
CA ASP A 47 -0.62 -2.74 -10.35
C ASP A 47 -1.20 -1.57 -9.54
N VAL A 48 -2.53 -1.44 -9.56
CA VAL A 48 -3.25 -0.34 -8.94
C VAL A 48 -4.63 -0.82 -8.51
N GLN A 49 -5.22 -0.21 -7.48
CA GLN A 49 -6.62 -0.40 -7.15
C GLN A 49 -7.57 -0.14 -8.35
N PRO A 50 -8.75 -0.79 -8.41
CA PRO A 50 -9.76 -0.48 -9.40
C PRO A 50 -10.27 0.97 -9.27
N ALA A 51 -10.83 1.48 -10.37
CA ALA A 51 -11.50 2.78 -10.40
C ALA A 51 -12.48 2.84 -11.57
N THR A 52 -13.68 3.36 -11.28
CA THR A 52 -14.72 3.67 -12.26
C THR A 52 -15.20 5.10 -12.07
N LYS A 53 -15.81 5.69 -13.10
CA LYS A 53 -16.32 7.06 -12.99
C LYS A 53 -17.44 7.15 -11.94
N GLU A 54 -18.23 6.09 -11.87
CA GLU A 54 -19.39 5.90 -11.01
C GLU A 54 -19.02 5.90 -9.52
N ASP A 55 -17.77 5.63 -9.16
CA ASP A 55 -17.26 5.75 -7.79
C ASP A 55 -17.22 7.21 -7.29
N GLY A 56 -17.48 8.19 -8.17
CA GLY A 56 -17.53 9.62 -7.83
C GLY A 56 -16.32 10.43 -8.29
N TRP A 57 -15.58 9.95 -9.28
CA TRP A 57 -14.42 10.67 -9.81
C TRP A 57 -14.83 11.94 -10.57
N MET A 58 -14.13 13.05 -10.32
CA MET A 58 -14.31 14.30 -11.06
C MET A 58 -13.81 14.17 -12.52
N HIS A 59 -12.64 13.56 -12.72
CA HIS A 59 -12.02 13.29 -14.02
C HIS A 59 -12.17 11.81 -14.40
N GLU A 60 -11.83 11.43 -15.63
CA GLU A 60 -11.78 10.00 -15.97
C GLU A 60 -10.58 9.36 -15.26
N PRO A 61 -10.77 8.28 -14.48
CA PRO A 61 -9.71 7.74 -13.63
C PRO A 61 -8.51 7.21 -14.42
N TRP A 62 -8.72 6.78 -15.67
CA TRP A 62 -7.69 6.19 -16.52
C TRP A 62 -7.09 7.17 -17.53
N GLU A 63 -7.50 8.45 -17.49
CA GLU A 63 -6.93 9.52 -18.30
C GLU A 63 -6.23 10.54 -17.40
N LEU A 64 -4.90 10.59 -17.48
CA LEU A 64 -4.12 11.53 -16.68
C LEU A 64 -4.51 12.98 -17.01
N THR A 65 -5.07 13.68 -16.04
CA THR A 65 -5.52 15.07 -16.19
C THR A 65 -4.74 15.98 -15.25
N GLU A 66 -4.10 17.02 -15.78
CA GLU A 66 -3.50 18.06 -14.96
C GLU A 66 -4.52 19.17 -14.69
N GLN A 67 -4.73 19.51 -13.41
CA GLN A 67 -5.53 20.65 -13.01
C GLN A 67 -4.94 21.29 -11.75
N ASP A 68 -4.77 22.62 -11.75
CA ASP A 68 -4.28 23.40 -10.61
C ASP A 68 -2.93 22.89 -10.04
N GLY A 69 -2.04 22.41 -10.92
CA GLY A 69 -0.73 21.85 -10.55
C GLY A 69 -0.81 20.47 -9.90
N LYS A 70 -1.95 19.79 -9.99
CA LYS A 70 -2.14 18.41 -9.52
C LYS A 70 -2.40 17.49 -10.70
N LEU A 71 -1.85 16.29 -10.62
CA LEU A 71 -2.04 15.23 -11.61
C LEU A 71 -3.10 14.26 -11.10
N TYR A 72 -4.25 14.21 -11.77
CA TYR A 72 -5.37 13.35 -11.44
C TYR A 72 -5.38 12.11 -12.32
N GLY A 73 -5.48 10.94 -11.69
CA GLY A 73 -5.59 9.64 -12.35
C GLY A 73 -5.29 8.52 -11.36
N ARG A 74 -5.92 7.36 -11.57
CA ARG A 74 -5.63 6.14 -10.81
C ARG A 74 -4.20 5.70 -11.06
N GLY A 75 -3.46 5.44 -10.00
CA GLY A 75 -2.06 5.02 -10.06
C GLY A 75 -1.05 6.16 -9.98
N THR A 76 -1.49 7.42 -9.99
CA THR A 76 -0.57 8.57 -10.07
C THR A 76 0.37 8.67 -8.89
N SER A 77 -0.14 8.53 -7.66
CA SER A 77 0.66 8.58 -6.44
C SER A 77 1.01 7.20 -5.87
N ASP A 78 0.34 6.16 -6.35
CA ASP A 78 0.28 4.82 -5.74
C ASP A 78 0.19 3.78 -6.87
N ASP A 79 1.31 3.32 -7.42
CA ASP A 79 2.69 3.79 -7.18
C ASP A 79 3.43 4.16 -8.49
N LYS A 80 2.69 4.41 -9.57
CA LYS A 80 3.30 4.65 -10.89
C LYS A 80 4.11 5.95 -10.94
N GLY A 81 3.69 6.98 -10.22
CA GLY A 81 4.44 8.24 -10.15
C GLY A 81 5.82 8.06 -9.53
N PRO A 82 5.92 7.56 -8.28
CA PRO A 82 7.21 7.29 -7.66
C PRO A 82 8.05 6.26 -8.43
N LEU A 83 7.45 5.19 -8.97
CA LEU A 83 8.13 4.23 -9.86
C LEU A 83 8.82 4.93 -11.04
N LEU A 84 8.06 5.73 -11.79
CA LEU A 84 8.58 6.49 -12.93
C LEU A 84 9.60 7.54 -12.49
N GLY A 85 9.47 8.08 -11.27
CA GLY A 85 10.43 9.00 -10.66
C GLY A 85 11.85 8.44 -10.65
N TRP A 86 12.03 7.17 -10.29
CA TRP A 86 13.33 6.51 -10.32
C TRP A 86 13.92 6.37 -11.73
N LEU A 87 13.07 6.06 -12.71
CA LEU A 87 13.50 5.95 -14.10
C LEU A 87 13.85 7.32 -14.69
N ASN A 88 13.04 8.34 -14.39
CA ASN A 88 13.28 9.72 -14.79
C ASN A 88 14.56 10.27 -14.15
N MET A 89 14.89 9.85 -12.92
CA MET A 89 16.16 10.18 -12.28
C MET A 89 17.34 9.65 -13.10
N ILE A 90 17.36 8.36 -13.48
CA ILE A 90 18.43 7.81 -14.33
C ILE A 90 18.55 8.62 -15.63
N GLU A 91 17.43 8.89 -16.28
CA GLU A 91 17.41 9.66 -17.53
C GLU A 91 18.00 11.06 -17.35
N ALA A 92 17.68 11.74 -16.25
CA ALA A 92 18.19 13.07 -15.93
C ALA A 92 19.71 13.07 -15.71
N PHE A 93 20.24 12.08 -14.99
CA PHE A 93 21.69 11.90 -14.81
C PHE A 93 22.41 11.66 -16.14
N GLN A 94 21.85 10.79 -17.00
CA GLN A 94 22.39 10.53 -18.34
C GLN A 94 22.40 11.78 -19.22
N LYS A 95 21.30 12.55 -19.24
CA LYS A 95 21.20 13.80 -20.00
C LYS A 95 22.16 14.89 -19.50
N ALA A 96 22.48 14.88 -18.21
CA ALA A 96 23.42 15.82 -17.61
C ALA A 96 24.90 15.39 -17.76
N ASP A 97 25.17 14.22 -18.34
CA ASP A 97 26.51 13.60 -18.39
C ASP A 97 27.13 13.43 -16.99
N ILE A 98 26.29 13.08 -16.01
CA ILE A 98 26.69 12.81 -14.63
C ILE A 98 26.45 11.33 -14.34
N ALA A 99 27.47 10.65 -13.82
CA ALA A 99 27.33 9.27 -13.38
C ALA A 99 26.38 9.18 -12.18
N VAL A 100 25.43 8.24 -12.22
CA VAL A 100 24.62 7.89 -11.04
C VAL A 100 25.57 7.41 -9.92
N PRO A 101 25.44 7.91 -8.68
CA PRO A 101 26.40 7.67 -7.61
C PRO A 101 26.26 6.30 -6.94
N ALA A 102 25.30 5.47 -7.38
CA ALA A 102 25.02 4.13 -6.86
C ALA A 102 24.77 3.16 -8.01
N ASN A 103 24.96 1.86 -7.75
CA ASN A 103 24.31 0.82 -8.54
C ASN A 103 22.84 0.72 -8.10
N LEU A 104 21.94 0.43 -9.03
CA LEU A 104 20.52 0.28 -8.71
C LEU A 104 20.07 -1.13 -9.10
N ILE A 105 19.35 -1.75 -8.18
CA ILE A 105 18.55 -2.95 -8.44
C ILE A 105 17.09 -2.55 -8.33
N PHE A 106 16.28 -2.89 -9.32
CA PHE A 106 14.84 -2.66 -9.31
C PHE A 106 14.13 -3.98 -9.06
N CYS A 107 13.16 -3.98 -8.15
CA CYS A 107 12.29 -5.10 -7.85
C CYS A 107 10.84 -4.59 -7.94
N PHE A 108 10.24 -4.69 -9.12
CA PHE A 108 8.88 -4.18 -9.36
C PHE A 108 7.88 -5.32 -9.51
N GLU A 109 6.86 -5.35 -8.66
CA GLU A 109 5.81 -6.37 -8.71
C GLU A 109 4.48 -5.83 -9.25
N GLY A 110 3.52 -6.73 -9.48
CA GLY A 110 2.19 -6.37 -9.99
C GLY A 110 1.04 -6.96 -9.17
N MET A 111 1.26 -7.22 -7.88
CA MET A 111 0.27 -7.84 -6.99
C MET A 111 0.20 -7.16 -5.61
N GLU A 112 0.83 -6.00 -5.40
CA GLU A 112 0.90 -5.35 -4.08
C GLU A 112 -0.52 -5.08 -3.55
N GLU A 113 -1.39 -4.55 -4.42
CA GLU A 113 -2.76 -4.17 -4.11
C GLU A 113 -3.67 -5.39 -3.90
N ASN A 114 -3.13 -6.60 -4.13
CA ASN A 114 -3.74 -7.90 -3.95
C ASN A 114 -2.84 -8.85 -3.12
N GLY A 115 -2.09 -8.30 -2.17
CA GLY A 115 -1.38 -9.06 -1.13
C GLY A 115 -0.03 -9.66 -1.52
N SER A 116 0.58 -9.17 -2.61
CA SER A 116 1.93 -9.54 -3.08
C SER A 116 2.13 -11.05 -3.26
N THR A 117 1.11 -11.74 -3.77
CA THR A 117 1.13 -13.20 -3.90
C THR A 117 2.32 -13.66 -4.74
N GLY A 118 3.15 -14.55 -4.18
CA GLY A 118 4.35 -15.09 -4.81
C GLY A 118 5.63 -14.28 -4.59
N LEU A 119 5.54 -13.01 -4.17
CA LEU A 119 6.72 -12.15 -3.99
C LEU A 119 7.66 -12.71 -2.91
N LEU A 120 7.14 -13.10 -1.74
CA LEU A 120 7.97 -13.59 -0.63
C LEU A 120 8.89 -14.75 -1.06
N ALA A 121 8.33 -15.76 -1.73
CA ALA A 121 9.10 -16.90 -2.20
C ALA A 121 10.18 -16.49 -3.23
N ALA A 122 9.87 -15.55 -4.12
CA ALA A 122 10.85 -15.03 -5.07
C ALA A 122 11.96 -14.23 -4.39
N LEU A 123 11.63 -13.42 -3.38
CA LEU A 123 12.64 -12.69 -2.58
C LEU A 123 13.55 -13.65 -1.82
N GLU A 124 13.02 -14.71 -1.24
CA GLU A 124 13.80 -15.73 -0.55
C GLU A 124 14.77 -16.45 -1.50
N GLU A 125 14.30 -16.83 -2.69
CA GLU A 125 15.12 -17.46 -3.74
C GLU A 125 16.27 -16.54 -4.21
N GLU A 126 15.97 -15.26 -4.42
CA GLU A 126 16.93 -14.30 -4.98
C GLU A 126 17.81 -13.60 -3.93
N SER A 127 17.52 -13.79 -2.64
CA SER A 127 18.20 -13.10 -1.53
C SER A 127 19.73 -13.23 -1.56
N LEU A 128 20.23 -14.42 -1.88
CA LEU A 128 21.67 -14.73 -2.00
C LEU A 128 22.15 -14.81 -3.45
N ALA A 129 21.30 -14.48 -4.42
CA ALA A 129 21.60 -14.47 -5.84
C ALA A 129 21.49 -13.05 -6.40
N TYR A 130 20.35 -12.67 -6.99
CA TYR A 130 20.16 -11.35 -7.59
C TYR A 130 20.36 -10.19 -6.62
N PHE A 131 20.03 -10.39 -5.33
CA PHE A 131 20.10 -9.38 -4.28
C PHE A 131 21.34 -9.49 -3.38
N ALA A 132 22.29 -10.36 -3.71
CA ALA A 132 23.42 -10.70 -2.84
C ALA A 132 24.31 -9.50 -2.47
N ASP A 133 24.36 -8.48 -3.33
CA ASP A 133 25.21 -7.31 -3.17
C ASP A 133 24.45 -6.02 -2.78
N VAL A 134 23.19 -6.13 -2.35
CA VAL A 134 22.38 -4.98 -1.91
C VAL A 134 22.88 -4.46 -0.57
N ASP A 135 23.22 -3.17 -0.51
CA ASP A 135 23.60 -2.47 0.74
C ASP A 135 22.41 -1.81 1.43
N CYS A 136 21.40 -1.41 0.65
CA CYS A 136 20.24 -0.66 1.15
C CYS A 136 19.00 -0.94 0.33
N VAL A 137 17.84 -1.04 0.99
CA VAL A 137 16.53 -1.10 0.35
C VAL A 137 15.84 0.25 0.50
N CYS A 138 15.30 0.77 -0.60
CA CYS A 138 14.52 1.99 -0.65
C CYS A 138 13.14 1.71 -1.25
N ILE A 139 12.11 2.18 -0.57
CA ILE A 139 10.70 2.07 -0.99
C ILE A 139 10.12 3.48 -0.97
N THR A 140 9.52 3.89 -2.08
CA THR A 140 8.96 5.24 -2.26
C THR A 140 7.44 5.23 -2.40
N ASP A 141 6.80 4.32 -1.69
CA ASP A 141 5.36 4.09 -1.71
C ASP A 141 4.73 4.45 -0.36
N THR A 142 5.00 5.68 0.09
CA THR A 142 4.36 6.23 1.30
C THR A 142 4.10 7.71 1.11
N ILE A 143 3.14 8.23 1.87
CA ILE A 143 2.80 9.64 1.85
C ILE A 143 3.48 10.41 2.98
N TRP A 144 3.59 11.73 2.81
CA TRP A 144 4.04 12.59 3.90
C TRP A 144 2.99 12.63 5.02
N ALA A 145 3.45 12.71 6.27
CA ALA A 145 2.56 12.82 7.43
C ALA A 145 1.72 14.12 7.43
N GLY A 146 2.15 15.13 6.67
CA GLY A 146 1.42 16.37 6.46
C GLY A 146 1.90 17.12 5.22
N SER A 147 1.15 18.14 4.85
CA SER A 147 1.26 18.89 3.59
C SER A 147 2.48 19.79 3.45
N LYS A 148 3.21 20.08 4.54
CA LYS A 148 4.25 21.13 4.57
C LYS A 148 5.68 20.65 4.71
N ARG A 149 5.89 19.38 5.08
CA ARG A 149 7.22 18.85 5.41
C ARG A 149 7.39 17.45 4.85
N PRO A 150 8.49 17.20 4.12
CA PRO A 150 8.87 15.85 3.76
C PRO A 150 8.96 14.96 5.00
N SER A 151 8.55 13.71 4.84
CA SER A 151 8.58 12.69 5.89
C SER A 151 9.44 11.52 5.46
N VAL A 152 10.06 10.86 6.43
CA VAL A 152 10.70 9.56 6.25
C VAL A 152 9.94 8.58 7.11
N THR A 153 9.28 7.64 6.46
CA THR A 153 8.53 6.58 7.14
C THR A 153 9.50 5.52 7.63
N HIS A 154 9.34 5.11 8.89
CA HIS A 154 10.23 4.15 9.55
C HIS A 154 9.48 2.94 10.15
N GLY A 155 8.18 2.85 9.88
CA GLY A 155 7.33 1.74 10.29
C GLY A 155 5.99 1.80 9.58
N LEU A 156 5.45 0.62 9.27
CA LEU A 156 4.14 0.42 8.68
C LEU A 156 3.36 -0.52 9.59
N ARG A 157 2.02 -0.44 9.56
CA ARG A 157 1.16 -1.43 10.21
C ARG A 157 1.11 -2.70 9.38
N GLY A 158 0.92 -3.84 10.04
CA GLY A 158 0.46 -5.04 9.37
C GLY A 158 -1.04 -4.95 9.05
N VAL A 159 -1.50 -5.84 8.18
CA VAL A 159 -2.92 -5.99 7.84
C VAL A 159 -3.33 -7.46 7.96
N LEU A 160 -4.50 -7.69 8.55
CA LEU A 160 -5.17 -8.99 8.56
C LEU A 160 -6.54 -8.80 7.93
N PHE A 161 -6.80 -9.51 6.83
CA PHE A 161 -8.07 -9.47 6.12
C PHE A 161 -8.86 -10.75 6.39
N TYR A 162 -10.13 -10.62 6.77
CA TYR A 162 -11.00 -11.75 7.09
C TYR A 162 -12.24 -11.76 6.18
N ILE A 163 -12.63 -12.95 5.72
CA ILE A 163 -13.90 -13.18 5.03
C ILE A 163 -14.81 -13.96 5.97
N ILE A 164 -15.96 -13.36 6.33
CA ILE A 164 -17.00 -14.02 7.12
C ILE A 164 -18.14 -14.40 6.19
N THR A 165 -18.42 -15.70 6.08
CA THR A 165 -19.52 -16.22 5.25
C THR A 165 -20.60 -16.79 6.15
N ILE A 166 -21.82 -16.25 6.03
CA ILE A 166 -23.02 -16.77 6.69
C ILE A 166 -23.99 -17.23 5.61
N THR A 167 -24.30 -18.52 5.62
CA THR A 167 -25.18 -19.14 4.63
C THR A 167 -26.49 -19.56 5.28
N GLY A 168 -27.61 -19.24 4.64
CA GLY A 168 -28.96 -19.58 5.09
C GLY A 168 -29.64 -20.56 4.15
N ALA A 169 -30.73 -20.12 3.52
CA ALA A 169 -31.45 -20.91 2.53
C ALA A 169 -30.58 -21.25 1.31
N THR A 170 -30.95 -22.30 0.57
CA THR A 170 -30.24 -22.75 -0.64
C THR A 170 -30.41 -21.82 -1.84
N ALA A 171 -31.27 -20.82 -1.74
CA ALA A 171 -31.54 -19.81 -2.75
C ALA A 171 -32.12 -18.54 -2.09
N ASP A 172 -32.09 -17.43 -2.81
CA ASP A 172 -32.74 -16.18 -2.37
C ASP A 172 -34.24 -16.38 -2.15
N ALA A 173 -34.75 -15.79 -1.07
CA ALA A 173 -36.13 -15.95 -0.63
C ALA A 173 -36.92 -14.65 -0.77
N HIS A 174 -38.17 -14.74 -1.24
CA HIS A 174 -39.07 -13.58 -1.29
C HIS A 174 -39.37 -13.08 0.15
N SER A 175 -38.86 -11.91 0.50
CA SER A 175 -38.90 -11.39 1.88
C SER A 175 -40.31 -11.24 2.47
N GLY A 176 -41.33 -10.95 1.65
CA GLY A 176 -42.72 -10.90 2.13
C GLY A 176 -43.37 -12.26 2.41
N LEU A 177 -42.88 -13.34 1.78
CA LEU A 177 -43.44 -14.68 1.92
C LEU A 177 -42.77 -15.44 3.07
N PHE A 178 -41.48 -15.21 3.27
CA PHE A 178 -40.65 -15.94 4.24
C PHE A 178 -40.14 -15.07 5.40
N GLY A 179 -40.33 -13.75 5.34
CA GLY A 179 -39.89 -12.82 6.38
C GLY A 179 -40.54 -13.14 7.72
N GLY A 180 -39.70 -13.28 8.75
CA GLY A 180 -40.12 -13.70 10.10
C GLY A 180 -40.38 -15.19 10.27
N HIS A 181 -40.26 -16.01 9.22
CA HIS A 181 -40.37 -17.47 9.30
C HIS A 181 -39.00 -18.17 9.24
N ILE A 182 -38.11 -17.73 8.34
CA ILE A 182 -36.78 -18.32 8.17
C ILE A 182 -35.69 -17.47 8.83
N SER A 183 -34.55 -18.07 9.17
CA SER A 183 -33.37 -17.30 9.58
C SER A 183 -32.79 -16.54 8.39
N GLU A 184 -32.47 -15.28 8.59
CA GLU A 184 -31.94 -14.40 7.55
C GLU A 184 -30.44 -14.19 7.80
N PRO A 185 -29.55 -14.64 6.88
CA PRO A 185 -28.10 -14.47 7.03
C PRO A 185 -27.68 -13.02 7.32
N MET A 186 -28.41 -12.05 6.77
CA MET A 186 -28.17 -10.62 7.01
C MET A 186 -28.39 -10.21 8.47
N THR A 187 -29.36 -10.80 9.18
CA THR A 187 -29.57 -10.52 10.60
C THR A 187 -28.39 -10.98 11.43
N ASP A 188 -27.88 -12.18 11.14
CA ASP A 188 -26.71 -12.73 11.84
C ASP A 188 -25.43 -11.97 11.45
N MET A 189 -25.28 -11.57 10.18
CA MET A 189 -24.16 -10.75 9.72
C MET A 189 -24.08 -9.42 10.46
N VAL A 190 -25.21 -8.69 10.58
CA VAL A 190 -25.27 -7.43 11.33
C VAL A 190 -24.83 -7.64 12.79
N ARG A 191 -25.28 -8.73 13.43
CA ARG A 191 -24.89 -9.05 14.81
C ARG A 191 -23.40 -9.31 14.92
N VAL A 192 -22.84 -10.17 14.06
CA VAL A 192 -21.41 -10.48 14.04
C VAL A 192 -20.59 -9.20 13.84
N MET A 193 -20.87 -8.44 12.79
CA MET A 193 -20.13 -7.20 12.48
C MET A 193 -20.22 -6.16 13.59
N SER A 194 -21.40 -6.01 14.24
CA SER A 194 -21.59 -5.09 15.37
C SER A 194 -20.82 -5.48 16.63
N SER A 195 -20.35 -6.73 16.71
CA SER A 195 -19.62 -7.25 17.87
C SER A 195 -18.09 -7.12 17.74
N LEU A 196 -17.58 -6.62 16.60
CA LEU A 196 -16.14 -6.53 16.34
C LEU A 196 -15.50 -5.22 16.82
N VAL A 197 -16.23 -4.10 16.75
CA VAL A 197 -15.72 -2.76 17.07
C VAL A 197 -16.84 -1.86 17.62
N ASP A 198 -16.54 -1.03 18.62
CA ASP A 198 -17.50 -0.08 19.16
C ASP A 198 -17.49 1.28 18.43
N SER A 199 -18.43 2.16 18.79
CA SER A 199 -18.56 3.50 18.17
C SER A 199 -17.41 4.49 18.48
N SER A 200 -16.47 4.11 19.34
CA SER A 200 -15.24 4.85 19.64
C SER A 200 -14.03 4.32 18.86
N GLY A 201 -14.19 3.25 18.09
CA GLY A 201 -13.12 2.58 17.35
C GLY A 201 -12.36 1.54 18.17
N LYS A 202 -12.82 1.19 19.37
CA LYS A 202 -12.20 0.15 20.19
C LYS A 202 -12.62 -1.23 19.67
N LEU A 203 -11.64 -2.07 19.38
CA LEU A 203 -11.86 -3.46 19.00
C LEU A 203 -12.40 -4.25 20.21
N LEU A 204 -13.36 -5.11 19.95
CA LEU A 204 -14.08 -5.88 20.97
C LEU A 204 -13.69 -7.37 20.97
N VAL A 205 -12.80 -7.78 20.08
CA VAL A 205 -12.28 -9.15 20.01
C VAL A 205 -11.37 -9.42 21.22
N ASP A 206 -11.65 -10.47 21.97
CA ASP A 206 -10.85 -10.86 23.14
C ASP A 206 -9.39 -11.13 22.75
N GLY A 207 -8.45 -10.65 23.58
CA GLY A 207 -7.01 -10.82 23.38
C GLY A 207 -6.37 -9.94 22.32
N VAL A 208 -7.14 -9.16 21.55
CA VAL A 208 -6.61 -8.34 20.44
C VAL A 208 -5.58 -7.28 20.87
N TYR A 209 -5.55 -6.92 22.14
CA TYR A 209 -4.62 -5.93 22.71
C TYR A 209 -3.49 -6.54 23.54
N ASP A 210 -3.44 -7.86 23.71
CA ASP A 210 -2.52 -8.51 24.66
C ASP A 210 -1.05 -8.28 24.29
N ASP A 211 -0.73 -8.27 23.00
CA ASP A 211 0.63 -8.06 22.47
C ASP A 211 0.88 -6.61 22.00
N VAL A 212 -0.06 -5.69 22.22
CA VAL A 212 0.12 -4.28 21.83
C VAL A 212 1.12 -3.63 22.78
N MET A 213 2.28 -3.25 22.23
CA MET A 213 3.32 -2.58 23.00
C MET A 213 2.81 -1.27 23.62
N PRO A 214 3.10 -1.00 24.91
CA PRO A 214 2.72 0.25 25.54
C PRO A 214 3.46 1.42 24.90
N VAL A 215 2.76 2.54 24.68
CA VAL A 215 3.40 3.75 24.15
C VAL A 215 4.23 4.43 25.24
N SER A 216 5.53 4.58 24.98
CA SER A 216 6.46 5.24 25.90
C SER A 216 6.11 6.72 26.09
N ALA A 217 6.51 7.30 27.22
CA ALA A 217 6.35 8.74 27.46
C ALA A 217 7.12 9.57 26.43
N GLU A 218 8.30 9.09 26.02
CA GLU A 218 9.14 9.74 25.01
C GLU A 218 8.43 9.80 23.65
N ASP A 219 7.84 8.68 23.19
CA ASP A 219 7.15 8.66 21.90
C ASP A 219 5.86 9.48 21.94
N ARG A 220 5.11 9.43 23.05
CA ARG A 220 3.96 10.33 23.25
C ARG A 220 4.34 11.80 23.12
N ASP A 221 5.47 12.22 23.70
CA ASP A 221 5.95 13.59 23.58
C ASP A 221 6.44 13.92 22.16
N LYS A 222 7.07 12.97 21.45
CA LYS A 222 7.39 13.16 20.01
C LYS A 222 6.13 13.42 19.19
N TYR A 223 5.09 12.58 19.34
CA TYR A 223 3.83 12.72 18.60
C TYR A 223 3.11 14.02 18.94
N ARG A 224 3.05 14.41 20.21
CA ARG A 224 2.45 15.68 20.64
C ARG A 224 3.12 16.89 19.97
N ASN A 225 4.44 16.82 19.76
CA ASN A 225 5.24 17.90 19.19
C ASN A 225 5.32 17.87 17.65
N MET A 226 4.70 16.89 16.99
CA MET A 226 4.61 16.89 15.53
C MET A 226 3.79 18.08 15.05
N LYS A 227 4.38 18.89 14.14
CA LYS A 227 3.75 20.10 13.61
C LYS A 227 2.77 19.77 12.48
N LEU A 228 1.68 19.10 12.83
CA LEU A 228 0.57 18.75 11.93
C LEU A 228 -0.61 19.71 12.16
N SER A 229 -1.20 20.20 11.08
CA SER A 229 -2.44 20.97 11.13
C SER A 229 -3.65 20.06 11.32
N LYS A 230 -4.81 20.64 11.67
CA LYS A 230 -6.08 19.88 11.72
C LYS A 230 -6.44 19.28 10.36
N GLU A 231 -6.06 19.94 9.27
CA GLU A 231 -6.28 19.45 7.92
C GLU A 231 -5.39 18.24 7.64
N ASP A 232 -4.11 18.29 8.02
CA ASP A 232 -3.20 17.12 7.92
C ASP A 232 -3.73 15.92 8.74
N LEU A 233 -4.34 16.18 9.90
CA LEU A 233 -4.92 15.16 10.77
C LEU A 233 -6.29 14.62 10.29
N SER A 234 -7.01 15.34 9.43
CA SER A 234 -8.30 14.91 8.89
C SER A 234 -8.24 14.44 7.43
N GLY A 235 -7.11 14.66 6.75
CA GLY A 235 -6.93 14.31 5.34
C GLY A 235 -7.85 15.09 4.39
N GLY A 236 -8.36 16.25 4.82
CA GLY A 236 -9.36 17.02 4.05
C GLY A 236 -10.76 16.39 3.99
N LEU A 237 -10.97 15.22 4.62
CA LEU A 237 -12.25 14.50 4.60
C LEU A 237 -13.32 15.14 5.51
N ASN A 238 -12.93 16.10 6.36
CA ASN A 238 -13.81 16.78 7.31
C ASN A 238 -14.65 15.81 8.18
N ALA A 239 -14.11 14.63 8.47
CA ALA A 239 -14.78 13.61 9.27
C ALA A 239 -14.68 13.88 10.77
N ARG A 240 -15.60 13.29 11.55
CA ARG A 240 -15.57 13.32 13.02
C ARG A 240 -14.36 12.51 13.52
N SER A 241 -13.45 13.17 14.25
CA SER A 241 -12.35 12.48 14.94
C SER A 241 -12.84 11.65 16.13
N LEU A 242 -12.28 10.45 16.31
CA LEU A 242 -12.51 9.59 17.49
C LEU A 242 -11.66 10.03 18.70
N HIS A 243 -10.55 10.73 18.44
CA HIS A 243 -9.61 11.21 19.47
C HIS A 243 -9.54 12.74 19.51
N LYS A 244 -9.32 13.29 20.71
CA LYS A 244 -9.24 14.75 20.93
C LYS A 244 -7.80 15.28 20.90
N LYS A 245 -6.83 14.47 21.33
CA LYS A 245 -5.43 14.86 21.44
C LYS A 245 -4.67 14.44 20.19
N VAL A 246 -3.71 15.26 19.77
CA VAL A 246 -2.91 15.02 18.56
C VAL A 246 -2.11 13.73 18.69
N GLU A 247 -1.49 13.49 19.85
CA GLU A 247 -0.73 12.26 20.08
C GLU A 247 -1.60 11.01 19.98
N ASP A 248 -2.83 11.03 20.48
CA ASP A 248 -3.73 9.86 20.44
C ASP A 248 -4.24 9.63 19.01
N ILE A 249 -4.48 10.70 18.21
CA ILE A 249 -4.80 10.58 16.78
C ILE A 249 -3.64 9.90 16.05
N ILE A 250 -2.41 10.35 16.27
CA ILE A 250 -1.22 9.81 15.58
C ILE A 250 -0.96 8.36 15.99
N ILE A 251 -1.11 8.02 17.27
CA ILE A 251 -0.97 6.64 17.76
C ILE A 251 -2.04 5.73 17.15
N SER A 252 -3.27 6.23 16.96
CA SER A 252 -4.39 5.47 16.40
C SER A 252 -4.34 5.29 14.87
N ARG A 253 -3.57 6.14 14.17
CA ARG A 253 -3.32 6.06 12.72
C ARG A 253 -2.34 4.94 12.38
#